data_AF-S9PAK8-F1
#
_entry.id   AF-S9PAK8-F1
#
_cell.length_a   1.000
_cell.length_b   1.000
_cell.length_c   1.000
_cell.angle_alpha   90.00
_cell.angle_beta   90.00
_cell.angle_gamma   90.00
#
_symmetry.space_group_name_H-M   'P 1'
#
loop_
_entity.id
_entity.type
_entity.pdbx_description
1 polymer ?
#
loop_
_entity_poly.entity_id
_entity_poly.type
_entity_poly.pdbx_seq_one_letter_code
_entity_poly.pdbx_strand_id
1 'polypeptide(L)'
;MFTHPDGKPWATLEVAALPGAPKERRKATFTLHDETGVARIGMGASSQDSGVALYQSQGTPGLALYHSQESRGLVVLNGRVPRIHLRYNQHDDSELSELLFWDEQKRVQVDVTAGRGGTSMSLQNPDGQRVFSAP
;
A
#
# COMPACT_ATOMS: atom_id res chain seq x y z
N MET A 1 -26.95 3.31 2.99
CA MET A 1 -26.53 2.41 1.90
C MET A 1 -26.75 3.16 0.59
N PHE A 2 -25.70 3.44 -0.18
CA PHE A 2 -25.85 4.06 -1.50
C PHE A 2 -26.09 2.92 -2.49
N THR A 3 -27.24 2.94 -3.18
CA THR A 3 -27.67 1.87 -4.09
C THR A 3 -27.88 2.44 -5.50
N HIS A 4 -27.44 1.70 -6.50
CA HIS A 4 -27.71 1.95 -7.91
C HIS A 4 -29.21 1.81 -8.19
N PRO A 5 -29.75 2.45 -9.24
CA PRO A 5 -31.14 2.27 -9.66
C PRO A 5 -31.54 0.81 -9.97
N ASP A 6 -30.57 -0.07 -10.26
CA ASP A 6 -30.81 -1.52 -10.45
C ASP A 6 -30.82 -2.34 -9.13
N GLY A 7 -30.67 -1.67 -7.98
CA GLY A 7 -30.68 -2.28 -6.66
C GLY A 7 -29.32 -2.75 -6.12
N LYS A 8 -28.25 -2.68 -6.92
CA LYS A 8 -26.90 -3.06 -6.44
C LYS A 8 -26.26 -1.97 -5.58
N PRO A 9 -25.41 -2.31 -4.58
CA PRO A 9 -24.73 -1.30 -3.77
C PRO A 9 -23.66 -0.55 -4.57
N TRP A 10 -23.70 0.78 -4.54
CA TRP A 10 -22.61 1.66 -4.99
C TRP A 10 -21.51 1.80 -3.93
N ALA A 11 -21.88 1.62 -2.67
CA ALA A 11 -20.94 1.70 -1.57
C ALA A 11 -21.27 0.71 -0.47
N THR A 12 -20.23 0.07 0.05
CA THR A 12 -20.31 -0.84 1.19
C THR A 12 -19.48 -0.28 2.33
N LEU A 13 -20.08 -0.18 3.52
CA LEU A 13 -19.39 0.12 4.77
C LEU A 13 -19.41 -1.14 5.64
N GLU A 14 -18.23 -1.68 5.93
CA GLU A 14 -18.07 -2.82 6.80
C GLU A 14 -17.31 -2.37 8.05
N VAL A 15 -17.88 -2.65 9.22
CA VAL A 15 -17.23 -2.41 10.50
C VAL A 15 -17.19 -3.74 11.24
N ALA A 16 -16.00 -4.33 11.29
CA ALA A 16 -15.75 -5.53 12.07
C ALA A 16 -15.36 -5.11 13.49
N ALA A 17 -16.35 -5.02 14.36
CA ALA A 17 -16.16 -4.92 15.80
C ALA A 17 -16.99 -6.03 16.45
N LEU A 18 -16.42 -7.24 16.57
CA LEU A 18 -17.04 -8.27 17.38
C LEU A 18 -17.12 -7.77 18.84
N PRO A 19 -18.28 -7.84 19.52
CA PRO A 19 -18.39 -7.49 20.93
C PRO A 19 -17.35 -8.26 21.75
N GLY A 20 -16.51 -7.54 22.51
CA GLY A 20 -15.43 -8.13 23.30
C GLY A 20 -14.14 -8.46 22.54
N ALA A 21 -14.04 -8.19 21.23
CA ALA A 21 -12.79 -8.39 20.51
C ALA A 21 -11.69 -7.41 20.99
N PRO A 22 -10.44 -7.88 21.08
CA PRO A 22 -9.28 -7.02 21.36
C PRO A 22 -9.25 -5.80 20.43
N LYS A 23 -8.77 -4.66 20.93
CA LYS A 23 -8.64 -3.41 20.14
C LYS A 23 -7.92 -3.63 18.80
N GLU A 24 -7.01 -4.60 18.77
CA GLU A 24 -6.21 -5.00 17.61
C GLU A 24 -7.00 -5.61 16.44
N ARG A 25 -8.25 -6.05 16.68
CA ARG A 25 -9.09 -6.70 15.67
C ARG A 25 -10.19 -5.81 15.12
N ARG A 26 -10.20 -4.53 15.49
CA ARG A 26 -11.17 -3.55 14.96
C ARG A 26 -10.73 -3.11 13.58
N LYS A 27 -11.62 -3.26 12.61
CA LYS A 27 -11.41 -2.80 11.23
C LYS A 27 -12.65 -2.10 10.73
N ALA A 28 -12.46 -0.98 10.05
CA ALA A 28 -13.49 -0.32 9.27
C ALA A 28 -13.02 -0.23 7.82
N THR A 29 -13.91 -0.55 6.88
CA THR A 29 -13.65 -0.43 5.44
C THR A 29 -14.84 0.19 4.74
N PHE A 30 -14.56 1.10 3.84
CA PHE A 30 -15.50 1.70 2.92
C PHE A 30 -15.05 1.42 1.49
N THR A 31 -15.92 0.83 0.69
CA THR A 31 -15.63 0.44 -0.69
C THR A 31 -16.66 1.04 -1.62
N LEU A 32 -16.20 1.68 -2.69
CA LEU A 32 -17.02 2.14 -3.81
C LEU A 32 -16.96 1.12 -4.94
N HIS A 33 -18.13 0.80 -5.49
CA HIS A 33 -18.32 -0.14 -6.59
C HIS A 33 -18.73 0.60 -7.86
N ASP A 34 -18.37 0.06 -9.02
CA ASP A 34 -18.90 0.51 -10.30
C ASP A 34 -20.32 -0.05 -10.58
N GLU A 35 -20.88 0.28 -11.75
CA GLU A 35 -22.20 -0.19 -12.20
C GLU A 35 -22.31 -1.72 -12.33
N THR A 36 -21.17 -2.40 -12.48
CA THR A 36 -21.10 -3.87 -12.55
C THR A 36 -21.02 -4.51 -11.16
N GLY A 37 -20.80 -3.71 -10.10
CA GLY A 37 -20.62 -4.15 -8.73
C GLY A 37 -19.15 -4.42 -8.35
N VAL A 38 -18.20 -4.15 -9.25
CA VAL A 38 -16.77 -4.36 -8.99
C VAL A 38 -16.23 -3.21 -8.15
N ALA A 39 -15.47 -3.54 -7.10
CA ALA A 39 -14.79 -2.55 -6.29
C ALA A 39 -13.80 -1.73 -7.13
N ARG A 40 -13.87 -0.40 -7.03
CA ARG A 40 -12.97 0.54 -7.72
C ARG A 40 -12.12 1.37 -6.78
N ILE A 41 -12.68 1.74 -5.63
CA ILE A 41 -11.99 2.51 -4.61
C ILE A 41 -12.30 1.85 -3.26
N GLY A 42 -11.29 1.62 -2.45
CA GLY A 42 -11.46 1.18 -1.07
C GLY A 42 -10.66 2.06 -0.14
N MET A 43 -11.18 2.32 1.03
CA MET A 43 -10.43 2.92 2.13
C MET A 43 -10.72 2.15 3.40
N GLY A 44 -9.74 2.04 4.27
CA GLY A 44 -9.92 1.32 5.52
C GLY A 44 -8.91 1.69 6.56
N ALA A 45 -9.27 1.37 7.80
CA ALA A 45 -8.40 1.54 8.94
C ALA A 45 -8.59 0.36 9.89
N SER A 46 -7.48 -0.09 10.46
CA SER A 46 -7.37 -0.99 11.59
C SER A 46 -6.49 -0.35 12.66
N SER A 47 -6.24 -1.07 13.75
CA SER A 47 -5.24 -0.66 14.74
C SER A 47 -3.81 -0.64 14.22
N GLN A 48 -3.53 -1.38 13.14
CA GLN A 48 -2.17 -1.58 12.60
C GLN A 48 -1.94 -0.75 11.34
N ASP A 49 -2.95 -0.68 10.47
CA ASP A 49 -2.81 -0.11 9.15
C ASP A 49 -4.01 0.76 8.80
N SER A 50 -3.77 1.83 8.05
CA SER A 50 -4.84 2.59 7.42
C SER A 50 -4.44 2.98 6.02
N GLY A 51 -5.39 3.10 5.10
CA GLY A 51 -5.05 3.40 3.72
C GLY A 51 -6.23 3.52 2.78
N VAL A 52 -5.87 3.84 1.54
CA VAL A 52 -6.75 3.95 0.37
C VAL A 52 -6.17 3.13 -0.76
N ALA A 53 -7.01 2.38 -1.47
CA ALA A 53 -6.64 1.60 -2.63
C ALA A 53 -7.53 1.93 -3.83
N LEU A 54 -6.92 2.07 -5.00
CA LEU A 54 -7.59 2.01 -6.29
C LEU A 54 -7.44 0.61 -6.85
N TYR A 55 -8.56 0.01 -7.23
CA TYR A 55 -8.62 -1.33 -7.79
C TYR A 55 -8.63 -1.27 -9.32
N GLN A 56 -8.02 -2.27 -9.96
CA GLN A 56 -8.10 -2.49 -11.39
C GLN A 56 -9.48 -3.05 -11.79
N SER A 57 -9.69 -3.27 -13.09
CA SER A 57 -10.96 -3.69 -13.68
C SER A 57 -11.57 -4.99 -13.14
N GLN A 58 -10.80 -5.81 -12.43
CA GLN A 58 -11.25 -7.07 -11.86
C GLN A 58 -11.31 -7.07 -10.32
N GLY A 59 -11.26 -5.90 -9.69
CA GLY A 59 -11.24 -5.80 -8.22
C GLY A 59 -9.91 -6.21 -7.59
N THR A 60 -8.82 -6.28 -8.38
CA THR A 60 -7.46 -6.48 -7.89
C THR A 60 -6.84 -5.14 -7.47
N PRO A 61 -6.10 -5.06 -6.36
CA PRO A 61 -5.40 -3.83 -5.99
C PRO A 61 -4.44 -3.36 -7.10
N GLY A 62 -4.55 -2.10 -7.52
CA GLY A 62 -3.70 -1.48 -8.54
C GLY A 62 -2.83 -0.34 -8.01
N LEU A 63 -3.34 0.47 -7.09
CA LEU A 63 -2.57 1.53 -6.44
C LEU A 63 -3.01 1.61 -4.98
N ALA A 64 -2.10 1.62 -4.03
CA ALA A 64 -2.46 1.71 -2.61
C ALA A 64 -1.59 2.72 -1.86
N LEU A 65 -2.21 3.65 -1.15
CA LEU A 65 -1.56 4.43 -0.13
C LEU A 65 -1.92 3.84 1.21
N TYR A 66 -0.96 3.29 1.96
CA TYR A 66 -1.22 2.77 3.29
C TYR A 66 -0.15 3.17 4.28
N HIS A 67 -0.60 3.72 5.40
CA HIS A 67 0.22 3.88 6.58
C HIS A 67 0.17 2.58 7.38
N SER A 68 1.27 1.83 7.38
CA SER A 68 1.51 0.71 8.30
C SER A 68 2.39 1.15 9.46
N GLN A 69 2.19 0.57 10.66
CA GLN A 69 3.10 0.80 11.78
C GLN A 69 4.54 0.37 11.47
N GLU A 70 4.72 -0.66 10.63
CA GLU A 70 6.04 -1.18 10.24
C GLU A 70 6.62 -0.48 9.00
N SER A 71 5.77 0.13 8.18
CA SER A 71 6.17 0.82 6.96
C SER A 71 5.25 2.02 6.71
N ARG A 72 5.70 3.19 7.12
CA ARG A 72 4.95 4.44 6.97
C ARG A 72 5.12 4.92 5.52
N GLY A 73 4.25 4.51 4.59
CA GLY A 73 4.55 4.67 3.17
C GLY A 73 3.40 4.77 2.16
N LEU A 74 3.78 4.91 0.89
CA LEU A 74 2.92 4.83 -0.30
C LEU A 74 3.39 3.66 -1.16
N VAL A 75 2.47 2.81 -1.62
CA VAL A 75 2.80 1.63 -2.42
C VAL A 75 1.98 1.54 -3.71
N VAL A 76 2.66 1.69 -4.83
CA VAL A 76 2.07 1.34 -6.13
C VAL A 76 2.15 -0.18 -6.30
N LEU A 77 1.03 -0.81 -6.63
CA LEU A 77 0.94 -2.25 -6.84
C LEU A 77 0.81 -2.56 -8.35
N ASN A 78 1.19 -3.76 -8.75
CA ASN A 78 0.68 -4.38 -9.96
C ASN A 78 0.14 -5.76 -9.56
N GLY A 79 -1.18 -5.84 -9.38
CA GLY A 79 -1.81 -6.99 -8.74
C GLY A 79 -1.38 -7.15 -7.29
N ARG A 80 -0.67 -8.24 -6.96
CA ARG A 80 -0.20 -8.53 -5.59
C ARG A 80 1.27 -8.17 -5.35
N VAL A 81 1.93 -7.56 -6.33
CA VAL A 81 3.35 -7.24 -6.28
C VAL A 81 3.53 -5.73 -6.11
N PRO A 82 4.20 -5.26 -5.04
CA PRO A 82 4.69 -3.89 -4.96
C PRO A 82 5.55 -3.58 -6.17
N ARG A 83 5.37 -2.41 -6.78
CA ARG A 83 6.21 -1.92 -7.88
C ARG A 83 7.00 -0.71 -7.46
N ILE A 84 6.38 0.17 -6.67
CA ILE A 84 7.00 1.37 -6.13
C ILE A 84 6.61 1.45 -4.66
N HIS A 85 7.57 1.62 -3.78
CA HIS A 85 7.34 1.80 -2.35
C HIS A 85 8.10 3.05 -1.90
N LEU A 86 7.37 4.10 -1.53
CA LEU A 86 7.91 5.23 -0.78
C LEU A 86 7.73 4.91 0.70
N ARG A 87 8.81 4.75 1.45
CA ARG A 87 8.79 4.36 2.87
C ARG A 87 9.51 5.42 3.71
N TYR A 88 8.95 5.68 4.88
CA TYR A 88 9.63 6.43 5.92
C TYR A 88 9.86 5.54 7.14
N ASN A 89 11.12 5.41 7.54
CA ASN A 89 11.55 4.60 8.68
C ASN A 89 12.19 5.50 9.74
N GLN A 90 11.73 5.35 10.97
CA GLN A 90 12.38 5.90 12.16
C GLN A 90 12.84 4.72 13.01
N HIS A 91 14.14 4.56 13.16
CA HIS A 91 14.73 3.64 14.13
C HIS A 91 15.76 4.37 14.97
N ASP A 92 15.53 4.41 16.28
CA ASP A 92 16.31 5.10 17.30
C ASP A 92 16.70 6.55 16.90
N ASP A 93 17.90 6.74 16.36
CA ASP A 93 18.50 8.04 16.00
C ASP A 93 18.58 8.30 14.48
N SER A 94 17.95 7.44 13.66
CA SER A 94 17.98 7.54 12.21
C SER A 94 16.58 7.68 11.62
N GLU A 95 16.39 8.74 10.83
CA GLU A 95 15.23 8.95 9.98
C GLU A 95 15.65 8.72 8.53
N LEU A 96 15.05 7.72 7.89
CA LEU A 96 15.34 7.35 6.52
C LEU A 96 14.07 7.46 5.69
N SER A 97 14.17 8.17 4.58
CA SER A 97 13.18 8.16 3.51
C SER A 97 13.73 7.30 2.37
N GLU A 98 12.95 6.31 1.94
CA GLU A 98 13.34 5.34 0.94
C GLU A 98 12.34 5.34 -0.22
N LEU A 99 12.84 5.28 -1.45
CA LEU A 99 12.07 5.03 -2.65
C LEU A 99 12.59 3.76 -3.31
N LEU A 100 11.78 2.70 -3.25
CA LEU A 100 12.12 1.38 -3.73
C LEU A 100 11.31 1.02 -4.97
N PHE A 101 11.98 0.54 -6.02
CA PHE A 101 11.34 -0.05 -7.18
C PHE A 101 11.55 -1.55 -7.18
N TRP A 102 10.47 -2.30 -7.36
CA TRP A 102 10.48 -3.76 -7.23
C TRP A 102 10.13 -4.43 -8.56
N ASP A 103 10.83 -5.51 -8.87
CA ASP A 103 10.48 -6.38 -10.00
C ASP A 103 9.29 -7.30 -9.69
N GLU A 104 8.92 -8.12 -10.68
CA GLU A 104 7.77 -9.02 -10.57
C GLU A 104 8.03 -10.20 -9.60
N GLN A 105 9.30 -10.49 -9.34
CA GLN A 105 9.77 -11.50 -8.39
C GLN A 105 9.94 -10.95 -6.97
N LYS A 106 9.48 -9.70 -6.72
CA LYS A 106 9.61 -9.00 -5.43
C LYS A 106 11.06 -8.79 -5.01
N ARG A 107 11.94 -8.42 -5.94
CA ARG A 107 13.31 -7.98 -5.66
C ARG A 107 13.44 -6.48 -5.92
N VAL A 108 14.18 -5.79 -5.08
CA VAL A 108 14.46 -4.36 -5.24
C VAL A 108 15.42 -4.17 -6.41
N GLN A 109 14.99 -3.47 -7.44
CA GLN A 109 15.78 -3.11 -8.62
C GLN A 109 16.39 -1.72 -8.51
N VAL A 110 15.69 -0.80 -7.84
CA VAL A 110 16.19 0.54 -7.55
C VAL A 110 15.89 0.87 -6.11
N ASP A 111 16.88 1.41 -5.42
CA ASP A 111 16.78 1.94 -4.07
C ASP A 111 17.33 3.36 -4.09
N VAL A 112 16.54 4.33 -3.65
CA VAL A 112 17.01 5.65 -3.26
C VAL A 112 16.74 5.80 -1.77
N THR A 113 17.79 6.02 -0.99
CA THR A 113 17.71 6.20 0.47
C THR A 113 18.27 7.57 0.84
N ALA A 114 17.49 8.38 1.55
CA ALA A 114 17.88 9.69 2.04
C ALA A 114 17.73 9.79 3.56
N GLY A 115 18.72 10.37 4.24
CA GLY A 115 18.66 10.63 5.68
C GLY A 115 19.79 11.53 6.16
N ARG A 116 20.02 11.55 7.48
CA ARG A 116 21.06 12.38 8.12
C ARG A 116 22.47 12.16 7.54
N GLY A 117 22.76 10.96 7.03
CA GLY A 117 24.06 10.60 6.46
C GLY A 117 24.26 10.96 4.98
N GLY A 118 23.24 11.54 4.32
CA GLY A 118 23.27 11.81 2.87
C GLY A 118 22.20 11.06 2.11
N THR A 119 22.32 11.01 0.78
CA THR A 119 21.33 10.40 -0.12
C THR A 119 21.98 9.43 -1.08
N SER A 120 21.87 8.14 -0.83
CA SER A 120 22.41 7.13 -1.74
C SER A 120 21.38 6.62 -2.74
N MET A 121 21.87 6.17 -3.89
CA MET A 121 21.10 5.44 -4.88
C MET A 121 21.82 4.15 -5.30
N SER A 122 21.08 3.07 -5.48
CA SER A 122 21.59 1.85 -6.10
C SER A 122 20.64 1.31 -7.17
N LEU A 123 21.21 0.76 -8.24
CA LEU A 123 20.46 -0.01 -9.24
C LEU A 123 21.02 -1.43 -9.28
N GLN A 124 20.11 -2.39 -9.34
CA GLN A 124 20.37 -3.81 -9.48
C GLN A 124 19.80 -4.30 -10.81
N ASN A 125 20.42 -5.32 -11.39
CA ASN A 125 19.86 -6.01 -12.54
C ASN A 125 18.81 -7.07 -12.10
N PRO A 126 18.11 -7.72 -13.05
CA PRO A 126 17.18 -8.80 -12.74
C PRO A 126 17.82 -10.05 -12.11
N ASP A 127 19.14 -10.12 -11.92
CA ASP A 127 19.81 -11.21 -11.19
C ASP A 127 20.19 -10.79 -9.76
N GLY A 128 19.87 -9.54 -9.36
CA GLY A 128 20.22 -8.97 -8.06
C GLY A 128 21.65 -8.43 -7.98
N GLN A 129 22.39 -8.41 -9.10
CA GLN A 129 23.72 -7.82 -9.13
C GLN A 129 23.62 -6.30 -9.21
N ARG A 130 24.38 -5.60 -8.35
CA ARG A 130 24.46 -4.13 -8.38
C ARG A 130 25.19 -3.68 -9.64
N VAL A 131 24.50 -2.91 -10.48
CA VAL A 131 25.07 -2.35 -11.72
C VAL A 131 25.43 -0.87 -11.58
N PHE A 132 24.89 -0.19 -10.56
CA PHE A 132 25.22 1.19 -10.25
C PHE A 132 25.06 1.48 -8.76
N SER A 133 25.90 2.38 -8.26
CA SER A 133 25.82 2.93 -6.90
C SER A 133 26.29 4.38 -6.92
N ALA A 134 25.54 5.27 -6.29
CA ALA A 134 25.95 6.65 -6.03
C ALA A 134 25.66 7.02 -4.56
N PRO A 135 26.53 7.82 -3.93
CA PRO A 135 26.30 8.39 -2.61
C PRO A 135 25.43 9.65 -2.64
#